data_AF-A0A168RX34-F1
#
_entry.id   AF-A0A168RX34-F1
#
_cell.length_a   1.000
_cell.length_b   1.000
_cell.length_c   1.000
_cell.angle_alpha   90.00
_cell.angle_beta   90.00
_cell.angle_gamma   90.00
#
_symmetry.space_group_name_H-M   'P 1'
#
loop_
_entity.id
_entity.type
_entity.pdbx_description
1 polymer ?
#
loop_
_entity_poly.entity_id
_entity_poly.type
_entity_poly.pdbx_seq_one_letter_code
_entity_poly.pdbx_strand_id
1 'polypeptide(L)'
;MTLNSVQLTYFNIAGKPSTAALGENINLLLKDAGVDYTYRRISHDEWKDIKEDLIKKNVACPTAPFVEVDGKILTKSVPAMRYLSKKLGKFSTKMEIPLTF
;
A
#
# COMPACT_ATOMS: atom_id res chain seq x y z
N MET A 1 -14.02 10.71 2.06
CA MET A 1 -14.03 9.85 0.86
C MET A 1 -13.80 8.42 1.34
N THR A 2 -14.66 7.49 0.96
CA THR A 2 -14.51 6.07 1.31
C THR A 2 -13.58 5.37 0.30
N LEU A 3 -12.81 4.40 0.77
CA LEU A 3 -12.10 3.44 -0.07
C LEU A 3 -13.01 2.22 -0.19
N ASN A 4 -13.40 1.81 -1.39
CA ASN A 4 -14.40 0.76 -1.55
C ASN A 4 -13.77 -0.62 -1.71
N SER A 5 -12.60 -0.70 -2.34
CA SER A 5 -11.82 -1.93 -2.47
C SER A 5 -10.35 -1.64 -2.30
N VAL A 6 -9.73 -2.29 -1.30
CA VAL A 6 -8.31 -2.15 -0.99
C VAL A 6 -7.69 -3.53 -0.84
N GLN A 7 -6.66 -3.79 -1.63
CA GLN A 7 -5.85 -4.99 -1.50
C GLN A 7 -4.37 -4.63 -1.41
N LEU A 8 -3.73 -5.01 -0.30
CA LEU A 8 -2.29 -4.94 -0.12
C LEU A 8 -1.68 -6.29 -0.53
N THR A 9 -0.69 -6.26 -1.43
CA THR A 9 0.05 -7.46 -1.83
C THR A 9 1.53 -7.33 -1.47
N TYR A 10 2.06 -8.31 -0.73
CA TYR A 10 3.48 -8.36 -0.36
C TYR A 10 3.99 -9.79 -0.15
N PHE A 11 5.31 -9.96 -0.06
CA PHE A 11 5.92 -11.27 0.08
C PHE A 11 5.66 -11.91 1.44
N ASN A 12 5.56 -13.25 1.44
CA ASN A 12 5.81 -14.08 2.60
C ASN A 12 7.31 -14.37 2.69
N ILE A 13 8.02 -13.72 3.62
CA ILE A 13 9.47 -13.85 3.75
C ILE A 13 9.76 -14.98 4.75
N ALA A 14 10.29 -16.10 4.27
CA ALA A 14 10.65 -17.24 5.10
C ALA A 14 11.67 -16.83 6.19
N GLY A 15 11.44 -17.28 7.43
CA GLY A 15 12.31 -16.98 8.58
C GLY A 15 12.21 -15.54 9.11
N LYS A 16 11.27 -14.73 8.62
CA LYS A 16 10.94 -13.41 9.17
C LYS A 16 9.48 -13.39 9.65
N PRO A 17 9.16 -12.62 10.70
CA PRO A 17 7.77 -12.46 11.11
C PRO A 17 6.97 -11.78 10.01
N SER A 18 5.66 -12.01 9.98
CA SER A 18 4.76 -11.35 9.03
C SER A 18 4.83 -9.83 9.14
N THR A 19 5.14 -9.29 10.32
CA THR A 19 5.32 -7.85 10.55
C THR A 19 6.65 -7.26 10.05
N ALA A 20 7.49 -8.05 9.39
CA ALA A 20 8.77 -7.57 8.87
C ALA A 20 8.65 -6.89 7.49
N ALA A 21 9.58 -5.97 7.26
CA ALA A 21 9.84 -5.30 5.98
C ALA A 21 8.75 -4.32 5.50
N LEU A 22 8.86 -3.88 4.24
CA LEU A 22 8.24 -2.66 3.72
C LEU A 22 6.71 -2.75 3.58
N GLY A 23 6.15 -3.95 3.48
CA GLY A 23 4.71 -4.15 3.40
C GLY A 23 3.99 -3.81 4.70
N GLU A 24 4.68 -3.93 5.85
CA GLU A 24 4.04 -3.71 7.15
C GLU A 24 3.70 -2.24 7.40
N ASN A 25 4.49 -1.30 6.87
CA ASN A 25 4.20 0.12 7.01
C ASN A 25 2.82 0.48 6.43
N ILE A 26 2.46 -0.12 5.28
CA ILE A 26 1.14 0.08 4.67
C ILE A 26 0.06 -0.67 5.46
N ASN A 27 0.37 -1.90 5.92
CA ASN A 27 -0.52 -2.71 6.74
C ASN A 27 -0.98 -1.94 7.99
N LEU A 28 -0.03 -1.37 8.73
CA LEU A 28 -0.30 -0.58 9.93
C LEU A 28 -1.10 0.68 9.62
N LEU A 29 -0.76 1.40 8.55
CA LEU A 29 -1.50 2.59 8.12
C LEU A 29 -2.98 2.26 7.83
N LEU A 30 -3.25 1.16 7.12
CA LEU A 30 -4.61 0.76 6.77
C LEU A 30 -5.42 0.32 8.01
N LYS A 31 -4.78 -0.42 8.93
CA LYS A 31 -5.38 -0.80 10.22
C LYS A 31 -5.71 0.41 11.08
N ASP A 32 -4.76 1.32 11.25
CA ASP A 32 -4.92 2.54 12.05
C ASP A 32 -6.00 3.46 11.46
N ALA A 33 -6.10 3.52 10.14
CA ALA A 33 -7.16 4.27 9.46
C ALA A 33 -8.57 3.67 9.67
N GLY A 34 -8.68 2.42 10.12
CA GLY A 34 -9.93 1.66 10.25
C GLY A 34 -10.49 1.24 8.89
N VAL A 35 -9.63 1.00 7.90
CA VAL A 35 -10.03 0.58 6.55
C VAL A 35 -10.16 -0.94 6.53
N ASP A 36 -11.21 -1.45 5.91
CA ASP A 36 -11.31 -2.88 5.59
C ASP A 36 -10.51 -3.16 4.31
N TYR A 37 -9.57 -4.11 4.37
CA TYR A 37 -8.68 -4.42 3.26
C TYR A 37 -8.23 -5.88 3.30
N THR A 38 -7.93 -6.42 2.12
CA THR A 38 -7.34 -7.76 2.00
C THR A 38 -5.82 -7.66 1.99
N TYR A 39 -5.16 -8.42 2.87
CA TYR A 39 -3.70 -8.55 2.84
C TYR A 39 -3.29 -9.88 2.19
N ARG A 40 -2.97 -9.85 0.89
CA ARG A 40 -2.49 -11.02 0.16
C ARG A 40 -0.97 -11.17 0.34
N ARG A 41 -0.56 -12.30 0.91
CA ARG A 41 0.85 -12.71 0.98
C ARG A 41 1.18 -13.66 -0.15
N ILE A 42 2.26 -13.39 -0.88
CA ILE A 42 2.67 -14.16 -2.06
C ILE A 42 4.05 -14.79 -1.87
N SER A 43 4.28 -15.93 -2.50
CA SER A 43 5.60 -16.55 -2.60
C SER A 43 6.49 -15.86 -3.64
N HIS A 44 7.77 -16.21 -3.67
CA HIS A 44 8.66 -15.72 -4.72
C HIS A 44 8.33 -16.30 -6.10
N ASP A 45 7.79 -17.53 -6.15
CA ASP A 45 7.40 -18.19 -7.39
C ASP A 45 6.17 -17.51 -8.01
N GLU A 46 5.15 -17.21 -7.19
CA GLU A 46 3.94 -16.48 -7.65
C GLU A 46 4.27 -15.07 -8.16
N TRP A 47 5.36 -14.45 -7.67
CA TRP A 47 5.70 -13.09 -8.02
C TRP A 47 6.08 -12.92 -9.49
N LYS A 48 6.63 -13.96 -10.13
CA LYS A 48 7.01 -13.87 -11.54
C LYS A 48 5.77 -13.60 -12.41
N ASP A 49 4.72 -14.39 -12.21
CA ASP A 49 3.48 -14.27 -12.97
C ASP A 49 2.75 -12.96 -12.64
N ILE A 50 2.69 -12.59 -11.35
CA ILE A 50 2.10 -11.31 -10.91
C ILE A 50 2.83 -10.13 -11.54
N LYS A 51 4.17 -10.16 -11.57
CA LYS A 51 4.98 -9.08 -12.15
C LYS A 51 4.72 -8.96 -13.66
N GLU A 52 4.61 -10.06 -14.38
CA GLU A 52 4.26 -10.06 -15.81
C GLU A 52 2.88 -9.43 -16.03
N ASP A 53 1.89 -9.74 -15.19
CA ASP A 53 0.56 -9.15 -15.28
C ASP A 53 0.55 -7.65 -14.95
N LEU A 54 1.36 -7.20 -13.98
CA LEU A 54 1.55 -5.77 -13.71
C LEU A 54 2.17 -5.03 -14.91
N ILE A 55 3.12 -5.67 -15.60
CA ILE A 55 3.72 -5.11 -16.83
C ILE A 55 2.68 -5.00 -17.94
N LYS A 56 1.86 -6.05 -18.15
CA LYS A 56 0.75 -6.02 -19.13
C LYS A 56 -0.27 -4.93 -18.83
N LYS A 57 -0.53 -4.65 -17.54
CA LYS A 57 -1.38 -3.55 -17.07
C LYS A 57 -0.71 -2.16 -17.16
N ASN A 58 0.48 -2.07 -17.78
CA ASN A 58 1.27 -0.84 -17.93
C ASN A 58 1.57 -0.14 -16.59
N VAL A 59 1.76 -0.92 -15.52
CA VAL A 59 2.09 -0.39 -14.19
C VAL A 59 3.56 0.04 -14.18
N ALA A 60 3.78 1.32 -13.87
CA ALA A 60 5.12 1.85 -13.70
C ALA A 60 5.82 1.20 -12.49
N CYS A 61 7.03 0.70 -12.69
CA CYS A 61 7.89 0.10 -11.66
C CYS A 61 7.22 -1.05 -10.87
N PRO A 62 6.92 -2.20 -11.51
CA PRO A 62 6.20 -3.32 -10.89
C PRO A 62 7.06 -3.97 -9.81
N THR A 63 6.87 -3.51 -8.57
CA THR A 63 7.63 -3.92 -7.40
C THR A 63 6.68 -4.06 -6.21
N ALA A 64 6.91 -5.08 -5.38
CA ALA A 64 6.20 -5.25 -4.12
C ALA A 64 6.93 -4.48 -2.99
N PRO A 65 6.22 -3.90 -2.00
CA PRO A 65 4.77 -3.93 -1.84
C PRO A 65 4.04 -3.02 -2.83
N PHE A 66 2.83 -3.44 -3.22
CA PHE A 66 1.89 -2.62 -3.99
C PHE A 66 0.48 -2.74 -3.41
N VAL A 67 -0.32 -1.70 -3.63
CA VAL A 67 -1.71 -1.62 -3.16
C VAL A 67 -2.61 -1.40 -4.36
N GLU A 68 -3.67 -2.17 -4.47
CA GLU A 68 -4.75 -1.91 -5.41
C GLU A 68 -5.87 -1.17 -4.67
N VAL A 69 -6.26 0.00 -5.18
CA VAL A 69 -7.30 0.86 -4.61
C VAL A 69 -8.25 1.28 -5.72
N ASP A 70 -9.51 0.84 -5.65
CA ASP A 70 -10.55 1.16 -6.64
C ASP A 70 -10.07 0.90 -8.10
N GLY A 71 -9.37 -0.22 -8.33
CA GLY A 71 -8.81 -0.60 -9.63
C GLY A 71 -7.51 0.12 -10.04
N LYS A 72 -6.97 1.00 -9.20
CA LYS A 72 -5.66 1.66 -9.41
C LYS A 72 -4.56 0.96 -8.63
N ILE A 73 -3.45 0.69 -9.29
CA ILE A 73 -2.29 0.04 -8.67
C ILE A 73 -1.27 1.10 -8.25
N LEU A 74 -0.99 1.14 -6.95
CA LEU A 74 0.00 2.01 -6.32
C LEU A 74 1.23 1.17 -5.97
N THR A 75 2.34 1.42 -6.64
CA THR A 75 3.62 0.77 -6.36
C THR A 75 4.46 1.60 -5.39
N LYS A 76 5.43 0.94 -4.73
CA LYS A 76 6.32 1.50 -3.70
C LYS A 76 5.59 1.91 -2.42
N SER A 77 6.23 1.65 -1.28
CA SER A 77 5.61 1.90 0.04
C SER A 77 5.31 3.37 0.30
N VAL A 78 6.28 4.26 0.12
CA VAL A 78 6.14 5.69 0.48
C VAL A 78 5.11 6.44 -0.39
N PRO A 79 5.12 6.35 -1.73
CA PRO A 79 4.10 6.98 -2.57
C PRO A 79 2.70 6.43 -2.31
N ALA A 80 2.55 5.12 -2.13
CA ALA A 80 1.27 4.49 -1.80
C ALA A 80 0.72 5.01 -0.47
N MET A 81 1.54 5.06 0.59
CA MET A 81 1.12 5.64 1.88
C MET A 81 0.69 7.10 1.74
N ARG A 82 1.46 7.93 1.02
CA ARG A 82 1.09 9.34 0.79
C ARG A 82 -0.26 9.48 0.07
N TYR A 83 -0.51 8.64 -0.93
CA TYR A 83 -1.79 8.63 -1.64
C TYR A 83 -2.94 8.22 -0.72
N LEU A 84 -2.77 7.13 0.04
CA LEU A 84 -3.75 6.62 0.99
C LEU A 84 -4.08 7.66 2.06
N SER A 85 -3.08 8.27 2.70
CA SER A 85 -3.27 9.33 3.70
C SER A 85 -4.07 10.51 3.13
N LYS A 86 -3.73 10.99 1.93
CA LYS A 86 -4.49 12.06 1.28
C LYS A 86 -5.95 11.67 1.01
N LYS A 87 -6.18 10.44 0.55
CA LYS A 87 -7.50 9.93 0.19
C LYS A 87 -8.39 9.71 1.42
N LEU A 88 -7.80 9.24 2.52
CA LEU A 88 -8.47 9.04 3.80
C LEU A 88 -8.77 10.35 4.52
N GLY A 89 -8.05 11.43 4.21
CA GLY A 89 -8.17 12.72 4.90
C GLY A 89 -7.67 12.70 6.35
N LYS A 90 -7.19 11.53 6.81
CA LYS A 90 -6.46 11.32 8.05
C LYS A 90 -4.97 11.37 7.68
N PHE A 91 -4.12 11.95 8.53
CA PHE A 91 -2.67 12.12 8.26
C PHE A 91 -2.28 13.17 7.20
N SER A 92 -3.22 14.01 6.78
CA SER A 92 -2.94 15.23 6.00
C SER A 92 -2.56 16.38 6.94
N THR A 93 -1.56 17.17 6.57
CA THR A 93 -1.22 18.45 7.20
C THR A 93 -2.37 19.46 7.00
N LYS A 94 -3.43 19.36 7.81
CA LYS A 94 -4.12 20.58 8.29
C LYS A 94 -3.41 21.01 9.56
N MET A 95 -2.15 21.42 9.42
CA MET A 95 -1.49 22.14 10.49
C MET A 95 -1.69 23.60 10.16
N GLU A 96 -2.83 24.13 10.61
CA GLU A 96 -2.94 25.56 10.89
C GLU A 96 -2.00 25.83 12.06
N ILE A 97 -0.70 25.93 11.78
CA ILE A 97 0.19 26.61 12.71
C ILE A 97 -0.11 28.08 12.44
N PRO A 98 -0.78 28.81 13.32
CA PRO A 98 -0.79 30.26 13.21
C PRO A 98 0.67 30.68 13.28
N LEU A 99 1.21 31.18 12.17
CA LEU A 99 2.48 31.89 12.17
C LEU A 99 2.24 33.21 12.91
N THR A 100 2.30 33.17 14.23
CA THR A 100 2.51 34.37 15.05
C THR A 100 4.00 34.70 14.93
N PHE A 101 4.31 35.66 14.05
CA PHE A 101 5.56 36.41 14.10
C PHE A 101 5.48 37.46 15.21
#